data_AF-A0A8J6Q7J5-F1
#
_entry.id   AF-A0A8J6Q7J5-F1
#
_cell.length_a   1.000
_cell.length_b   1.000
_cell.length_c   1.000
_cell.angle_alpha   90.00
_cell.angle_beta   90.00
_cell.angle_gamma   90.00
#
_symmetry.space_group_name_H-M   'P 1'
#
loop_
_entity.id
_entity.type
_entity.pdbx_description
1 polymer ?
#
loop_
_entity_poly.entity_id
_entity_poly.type
_entity_poly.pdbx_seq_one_letter_code
_entity_poly.pdbx_strand_id
1 'polypeptide(L)'
;MKTTQTFSVLFWLKQSSIKNGKAPLYARITVNGKRAELSLKRKVLVSEWDSNKSRLKGLGDEAKLLNEFLKQISADLFGVYQNLKRDGKLITSSIIKSRYLGEDDSRHALTDIIDYHNIHMKSR
;
A
#
# COMPACT_ATOMS: atom_id res chain seq x y z
N MET A 1 10.92 -21.41 21.92
CA MET A 1 10.79 -21.37 20.45
C MET A 1 10.51 -19.93 20.02
N LYS A 2 11.43 -19.25 19.32
CA LYS A 2 11.16 -17.90 18.77
C LYS A 2 10.35 -18.09 17.49
N THR A 3 9.02 -18.03 17.56
CA THR A 3 8.17 -17.96 16.37
C THR A 3 8.32 -16.56 15.79
N THR A 4 9.33 -16.36 14.95
CA THR A 4 9.55 -15.09 14.26
C THR A 4 8.48 -14.94 13.19
N GLN A 5 7.33 -14.36 13.57
CA GLN A 5 6.27 -14.00 12.63
C GLN A 5 6.86 -13.03 11.61
N THR A 6 6.97 -13.45 10.35
CA THR A 6 7.53 -12.61 9.28
C THR A 6 6.42 -11.73 8.71
N PHE A 7 6.66 -10.42 8.66
CA PHE A 7 5.77 -9.44 8.04
C PHE A 7 6.57 -8.63 7.02
N SER A 8 6.02 -8.45 5.81
CA SER A 8 6.65 -7.64 4.77
C SER A 8 5.59 -6.99 3.89
N VAL A 9 5.84 -5.75 3.47
CA VAL A 9 5.01 -5.02 2.51
C VAL A 9 5.85 -4.70 1.29
N LEU A 10 5.34 -5.04 0.11
CA LEU A 10 5.98 -4.75 -1.18
C LEU A 10 5.02 -3.95 -2.05
N PHE A 11 5.52 -2.89 -2.68
CA PHE A 11 4.75 -2.13 -3.68
C PHE A 11 5.23 -2.45 -5.09
N TRP A 12 4.30 -2.60 -6.03
CA TRP A 12 4.64 -2.77 -7.44
C TRP A 12 3.56 -2.24 -8.38
N LEU A 13 3.95 -2.06 -9.63
CA LEU A 13 3.03 -1.80 -10.73
C LEU A 13 2.61 -3.08 -11.43
N LYS A 14 1.31 -3.31 -11.58
CA LYS A 14 0.80 -4.47 -12.31
C LYS A 14 0.94 -4.22 -13.80
N GLN A 15 2.11 -4.54 -14.35
CA GLN A 15 2.48 -4.29 -15.74
C GLN A 15 1.55 -5.00 -16.74
N SER A 16 0.92 -6.11 -16.35
CA SER A 16 -0.10 -6.80 -17.15
C SER A 16 -1.36 -5.96 -17.43
N SER A 17 -1.51 -4.81 -16.79
CA SER A 17 -2.68 -3.93 -16.92
C SER A 17 -2.30 -2.49 -17.27
N ILE A 18 -1.24 -2.32 -18.07
CA ILE A 18 -0.82 -1.00 -18.59
C ILE A 18 -1.87 -0.46 -19.56
N LYS A 19 -2.28 0.79 -19.36
CA LYS A 19 -3.06 1.56 -20.34
C LYS A 19 -2.46 2.96 -20.45
N ASN A 20 -2.15 3.38 -21.66
CA ASN A 20 -1.56 4.69 -21.96
C ASN A 20 -0.26 4.98 -21.16
N GLY A 21 0.65 3.99 -21.09
CA GLY A 21 1.91 4.10 -20.34
C GLY A 21 1.79 4.09 -18.82
N LYS A 22 0.55 4.08 -18.27
CA LYS A 22 0.28 4.03 -16.83
C LYS A 22 -0.16 2.62 -16.41
N ALA A 23 0.41 2.11 -15.33
CA ALA A 23 0.04 0.83 -14.72
C ALA A 23 -0.59 1.05 -13.34
N PRO A 24 -1.55 0.21 -12.92
CA PRO A 24 -2.13 0.32 -11.59
C PRO A 24 -1.14 -0.16 -10.52
N LEU A 25 -1.13 0.58 -9.40
CA LEU A 25 -0.25 0.37 -8.26
C LEU A 25 -0.90 -0.53 -7.22
N TYR A 26 -0.13 -1.52 -6.76
CA TYR A 26 -0.56 -2.54 -5.80
C TYR A 26 0.41 -2.62 -4.63
N ALA A 27 -0.12 -3.02 -3.47
CA ALA A 27 0.63 -3.43 -2.30
C ALA A 27 0.43 -4.92 -2.05
N ARG A 28 1.49 -5.62 -1.66
CA ARG A 28 1.43 -7.02 -1.19
C ARG A 28 1.87 -7.10 0.24
N ILE A 29 0.98 -7.65 1.03
CA ILE A 29 1.21 -7.97 2.43
C ILE A 29 1.61 -9.43 2.48
N THR A 30 2.79 -9.73 3.02
CA THR A 30 3.26 -11.10 3.25
C THR A 30 3.36 -11.35 4.74
N VAL A 31 2.68 -12.39 5.21
CA VAL A 31 2.68 -12.84 6.61
C VAL A 31 2.93 -14.34 6.65
N ASN A 32 4.03 -14.79 7.26
CA ASN A 32 4.41 -16.21 7.34
C ASN A 32 4.35 -16.94 5.98
N GLY A 33 4.82 -16.29 4.92
CA GLY A 33 4.78 -16.84 3.56
C GLY A 33 3.41 -16.76 2.86
N LYS A 34 2.32 -16.46 3.57
CA LYS A 34 1.01 -16.19 2.97
C LYS A 34 0.94 -14.75 2.46
N ARG A 35 0.33 -14.55 1.29
CA ARG A 35 0.31 -13.27 0.59
C ARG A 35 -1.14 -12.76 0.45
N ALA A 36 -1.32 -11.46 0.59
CA ALA A 36 -2.55 -10.77 0.21
C ALA A 36 -2.21 -9.55 -0.63
N GLU A 37 -3.00 -9.31 -1.67
CA GLU A 37 -2.82 -8.19 -2.59
C GLU A 37 -3.89 -7.13 -2.34
N LEU A 38 -3.46 -5.88 -2.32
CA LEU A 38 -4.26 -4.69 -2.09
C LEU A 38 -4.05 -3.75 -3.29
N SER A 39 -5.15 -3.40 -3.96
CA SER A 39 -5.12 -2.37 -5.00
C SER A 39 -5.11 -1.00 -4.33
N LEU A 40 -4.13 -0.15 -4.66
CA LEU A 40 -4.07 1.23 -4.16
C LEU A 40 -4.91 2.19 -5.00
N LYS A 41 -5.68 1.68 -5.98
CA LYS A 41 -6.56 2.44 -6.89
C LYS A 41 -5.90 3.62 -7.62
N ARG A 42 -4.56 3.68 -7.66
CA ARG A 42 -3.78 4.68 -8.39
C ARG A 42 -3.10 4.07 -9.60
N LYS A 43 -2.86 4.89 -10.62
CA LYS A 43 -2.08 4.51 -11.80
C LYS A 43 -0.85 5.40 -11.89
N VAL A 44 0.29 4.80 -12.21
CA VAL A 44 1.60 5.46 -12.23
C VAL A 44 2.26 5.18 -13.57
N LEU A 45 2.98 6.16 -14.12
CA LEU A 45 3.78 5.98 -15.32
C LEU A 45 4.87 4.93 -15.08
N VAL A 46 4.90 3.89 -15.92
CA VAL A 46 5.86 2.79 -15.76
C VAL A 46 7.29 3.28 -15.91
N SER A 47 7.53 4.25 -16.81
CA SER A 47 8.83 4.87 -17.05
C SER A 47 9.40 5.57 -15.82
N GLU A 48 8.53 6.15 -14.99
CA GLU A 48 8.91 6.88 -13.78
C GLU A 48 8.98 5.98 -12.55
N TRP A 49 8.61 4.70 -12.64
CA TRP A 49 8.66 3.78 -11.52
C TRP A 49 10.02 3.09 -11.38
N ASP A 50 10.52 2.99 -10.15
CA ASP A 50 11.67 2.17 -9.78
C ASP A 50 11.20 0.85 -9.21
N SER A 51 11.21 -0.20 -10.04
CA SER A 51 10.82 -1.55 -9.64
C SER A 51 11.77 -2.17 -8.60
N ASN A 52 13.04 -1.73 -8.53
CA ASN A 52 13.99 -2.25 -7.56
C ASN A 52 13.77 -1.62 -6.18
N LYS A 53 13.42 -0.33 -6.15
CA LYS A 53 13.19 0.42 -4.92
C LYS A 53 11.71 0.54 -4.54
N SER A 54 10.80 -0.03 -5.33
CA SER A 54 9.35 0.02 -5.15
C SER A 54 8.82 1.44 -4.90
N ARG A 55 9.33 2.42 -5.66
CA ARG A 55 9.04 3.86 -5.46
C ARG A 55 9.05 4.62 -6.78
N LEU A 56 8.48 5.83 -6.81
CA LEU A 56 8.64 6.71 -7.96
C LEU A 56 10.07 7.27 -8.02
N LYS A 57 10.63 7.30 -9.22
CA LYS A 57 11.88 7.96 -9.58
C LYS A 57 11.65 9.46 -9.66
N GLY A 58 12.74 10.21 -9.50
CA GLY A 58 12.73 11.66 -9.62
C GLY A 58 12.61 12.39 -8.28
N LEU A 59 12.74 13.72 -8.36
CA LEU A 59 12.71 14.64 -7.22
C LEU A 59 11.52 15.61 -7.29
N GLY A 60 10.67 15.48 -8.31
CA GLY A 60 9.47 16.31 -8.47
C GLY A 60 8.47 16.10 -7.35
N ASP A 61 7.58 17.08 -7.17
CA ASP A 61 6.56 17.07 -6.12
C ASP A 61 5.64 15.85 -6.22
N GLU A 62 5.29 15.42 -7.44
CA GLU A 62 4.51 14.20 -7.67
C GLU A 62 5.21 12.93 -7.14
N ALA A 63 6.54 12.83 -7.34
CA ALA A 63 7.34 11.71 -6.84
C ALA A 63 7.43 11.72 -5.31
N LYS A 64 7.60 12.90 -4.71
CA LYS A 64 7.61 13.06 -3.25
C LYS A 64 6.26 12.67 -2.65
N LEU A 65 5.17 13.20 -3.18
CA LEU A 65 3.80 12.93 -2.72
C LEU A 65 3.45 11.45 -2.84
N LEU A 66 3.77 10.80 -3.97
CA LEU A 66 3.48 9.38 -4.13
C LEU A 66 4.33 8.51 -3.19
N ASN A 67 5.61 8.85 -3.01
CA ASN A 67 6.49 8.09 -2.11
C ASN A 67 6.09 8.27 -0.64
N GLU A 68 5.64 9.46 -0.24
CA GLU A 68 5.08 9.71 1.08
C GLU A 68 3.78 8.95 1.29
N PHE A 69 2.90 8.93 0.29
CA PHE A 69 1.71 8.09 0.30
C PHE A 69 2.07 6.61 0.51
N LEU A 70 3.02 6.06 -0.26
CA LEU A 70 3.48 4.66 -0.08
C LEU A 70 4.03 4.40 1.32
N LYS A 71 4.77 5.36 1.88
CA LYS A 71 5.30 5.27 3.26
C LYS A 71 4.17 5.24 4.28
N GLN A 72 3.15 6.08 4.11
CA GLN A 72 1.96 6.10 4.97
C GLN A 72 1.21 4.76 4.95
N ILE A 73 1.00 4.18 3.76
CA ILE A 73 0.35 2.87 3.60
C ILE A 73 1.16 1.78 4.33
N SER A 74 2.47 1.78 4.17
CA SER A 74 3.36 0.82 4.86
C SER A 74 3.27 0.96 6.38
N ALA A 75 3.29 2.20 6.88
CA ALA A 75 3.17 2.50 8.31
C ALA A 75 1.82 2.06 8.88
N ASP A 76 0.73 2.28 8.14
CA ASP A 76 -0.62 1.86 8.55
C ASP A 76 -0.76 0.34 8.63
N LEU A 77 -0.34 -0.37 7.57
CA LEU A 77 -0.31 -1.83 7.54
C LEU A 77 0.55 -2.42 8.67
N PHE A 78 1.68 -1.78 8.96
CA PHE A 78 2.52 -2.16 10.09
C PHE A 78 1.83 -1.88 11.43
N GLY A 79 1.10 -0.77 11.57
CA GLY A 79 0.28 -0.46 12.73
C GLY A 79 -0.79 -1.53 12.98
N VAL A 80 -1.51 -1.96 11.94
CA VAL A 80 -2.48 -3.06 12.00
C VAL A 80 -1.81 -4.35 12.47
N TYR A 81 -0.65 -4.69 11.90
CA TYR A 81 0.15 -5.85 12.32
C TYR A 81 0.54 -5.77 13.80
N GLN A 82 1.04 -4.63 14.27
CA GLN A 82 1.41 -4.43 15.68
C GLN A 82 0.20 -4.55 16.60
N ASN A 83 -0.94 -4.00 16.22
CA ASN A 83 -2.18 -4.11 16.99
C ASN A 83 -2.64 -5.56 17.13
N LEU A 84 -2.67 -6.33 16.02
CA LEU A 84 -3.03 -7.75 16.07
C LEU A 84 -2.06 -8.56 16.93
N LYS A 85 -0.76 -8.25 16.84
CA LYS A 85 0.28 -8.88 17.65
C LYS A 85 0.10 -8.58 19.13
N ARG A 86 -0.21 -7.33 19.49
CA ARG A 86 -0.43 -6.89 20.87
C ARG A 86 -1.68 -7.54 21.48
N ASP A 87 -2.76 -7.62 20.71
CA ASP A 87 -4.01 -8.27 21.11
C ASP A 87 -3.92 -9.81 21.16
N GLY A 88 -2.80 -10.42 20.76
CA GLY A 88 -2.66 -11.87 20.66
C GLY A 88 -3.60 -12.50 19.62
N LYS A 89 -4.08 -11.71 18.66
CA LYS A 89 -5.01 -12.15 17.61
C LYS A 89 -4.26 -12.87 16.49
N LEU A 90 -5.01 -13.67 15.73
CA LEU A 90 -4.48 -14.38 14.58
C LEU A 90 -4.00 -13.38 13.51
N ILE A 91 -2.71 -13.42 13.18
CA ILE A 91 -2.10 -12.51 12.22
C ILE A 91 -2.02 -13.22 10.86
N THR A 92 -2.82 -12.75 9.90
CA THR A 92 -2.72 -13.17 8.49
C THR A 92 -2.71 -11.97 7.57
N SER A 93 -2.16 -12.16 6.37
CA SER A 93 -2.15 -11.14 5.32
C SER A 93 -3.57 -10.68 4.95
N SER A 94 -4.55 -11.59 4.97
CA SER A 94 -5.96 -11.26 4.71
C SER A 94 -6.59 -10.44 5.84
N ILE A 95 -6.36 -10.78 7.11
CA ILE A 95 -6.90 -10.02 8.24
C ILE A 95 -6.31 -8.60 8.27
N ILE A 96 -5.00 -8.47 8.02
CA ILE A 96 -4.36 -7.15 7.93
C ILE A 96 -5.01 -6.33 6.82
N LYS A 97 -5.22 -6.94 5.64
CA LYS A 97 -5.90 -6.28 4.51
C LYS A 97 -7.32 -5.84 4.88
N SER A 98 -8.14 -6.72 5.44
CA SER A 98 -9.53 -6.39 5.77
C SER A 98 -9.63 -5.34 6.87
N ARG A 99 -8.76 -5.40 7.89
CA ARG A 99 -8.70 -4.38 8.94
C ARG A 99 -8.20 -3.03 8.41
N TYR A 100 -7.23 -3.04 7.50
CA TYR A 100 -6.79 -1.84 6.77
C TYR A 100 -7.91 -1.25 5.90
N LEU A 101 -8.71 -2.09 5.25
CA LEU A 101 -9.85 -1.65 4.42
C LEU A 101 -11.07 -1.19 5.24
N GLY A 102 -11.06 -1.38 6.57
CA GLY A 102 -12.19 -1.05 7.43
C GLY A 102 -13.39 -1.99 7.25
N GLU A 103 -13.18 -3.21 6.73
CA GLU A 103 -14.24 -4.22 6.57
C GLU A 103 -14.74 -4.80 7.92
N ASP A 104 -14.12 -4.41 9.04
CA ASP A 104 -14.38 -4.94 10.39
C ASP A 104 -15.09 -3.95 11.32
N ASP A 105 -15.01 -2.63 11.08
CA ASP A 105 -15.81 -1.63 11.82
C ASP A 105 -15.68 -0.25 11.15
N SER A 106 -16.80 0.42 10.97
CA SER A 106 -16.97 1.76 10.36
C SER A 106 -15.83 2.73 10.70
N ARG A 107 -14.99 3.12 9.72
CA ARG A 107 -14.33 4.45 9.67
C ARG A 107 -13.55 4.72 8.37
N HIS A 108 -13.95 5.81 7.74
CA HIS A 108 -13.45 6.47 6.54
C HIS A 108 -12.04 7.08 6.71
N ALA A 109 -11.01 6.32 7.09
CA ALA A 109 -9.68 6.90 7.32
C ALA A 109 -8.79 6.98 6.05
N LEU A 110 -8.99 6.08 5.08
CA LEU A 110 -8.05 5.93 3.94
C LEU A 110 -8.66 6.31 2.58
N THR A 111 -9.99 6.30 2.45
CA THR A 111 -10.64 6.96 1.30
C THR A 111 -10.37 8.45 1.29
N ASP A 112 -10.33 9.10 2.45
CA ASP A 112 -10.01 10.53 2.57
C ASP A 112 -8.59 10.86 2.10
N ILE A 113 -7.59 10.01 2.40
CA ILE A 113 -6.21 10.24 1.95
C ILE A 113 -6.07 10.00 0.43
N ILE A 114 -6.78 9.02 -0.12
CA ILE A 114 -6.79 8.78 -1.57
C ILE A 114 -7.55 9.91 -2.29
N ASP A 115 -8.63 10.41 -1.70
CA ASP A 115 -9.40 11.54 -2.24
C ASP A 115 -8.59 12.84 -2.17
N TYR A 116 -8.01 13.19 -1.01
CA TYR A 116 -7.18 14.39 -0.80
C TYR A 116 -6.08 14.57 -1.86
N HIS A 117 -5.43 13.47 -2.26
CA HIS A 117 -4.41 13.50 -3.30
C HIS A 117 -4.99 13.52 -4.74
N ASN A 118 -6.20 13.01 -4.96
CA ASN A 118 -6.89 13.12 -6.25
C ASN A 118 -7.41 14.55 -6.50
N ILE A 119 -7.84 15.27 -5.45
CA ILE A 119 -8.30 16.66 -5.59
C ILE A 119 -7.14 17.61 -5.92
N HIS A 120 -5.93 17.35 -5.41
CA HIS A 120 -4.75 18.18 -5.71
C HIS A 120 -4.05 17.88 -7.04
N MET A 121 -4.43 16.80 -7.75
CA MET A 121 -3.87 16.48 -9.08
C MET A 121 -4.63 17.14 -10.26
N LYS A 122 -5.69 17.91 -9.99
CA LYS A 122 -6.55 18.49 -11.05
C LYS A 122 -6.38 19.99 -11.30
N SER A 123 -5.37 20.63 -10.71
CA SER A 123 -5.14 22.06 -10.91
C SER A 123 -3.73 22.34 -11.45
N ARG A 124 -3.50 22.01 -12.72
CA ARG A 124 -2.71 22.88 -13.60
C ARG A 124 -3.04 22.65 -15.07
#